data_AF-A0A1G0WLS2-F1
#
_entry.id   AF-A0A1G0WLS2-F1
#
_cell.length_a   1.000
_cell.length_b   1.000
_cell.length_c   1.000
_cell.angle_alpha   90.00
_cell.angle_beta   90.00
_cell.angle_gamma   90.00
#
_symmetry.space_group_name_H-M   'P 1'
#
loop_
_entity.id
_entity.type
_entity.pdbx_description
1 polymer ?
#
loop_
_entity_poly.entity_id
_entity_poly.type
_entity_poly.pdbx_seq_one_letter_code
_entity_poly.pdbx_strand_id
1 'polypeptide(L)'
;MKRRKVDMKKNIIIISFILTGLLLFSCKEESKKIEEQFSVTKTQEEKYELLNNLNDAINKEPYNMDAWNQKGILLADLKRYDEALAAFNKAVEINPNLALNWYNKGFMENKLGKNEEAVNSYNEAIKINSNYYKAYYSRGIALSELGKHEESIKSYDEAIKIFPDYDSAWVNKGIELSGIGKYNQALEAYDKALSINPKFVFAYYNKGLLLTVMNKYDDALACYYKAVEYNPKYEIAWYNMGNLLSNLGRFDEAIYAQDKALSLNPNKEDNWNNKGVALSSKGNYDEAINCFLKAKELNPNNDKTWYNLGNTYLSLKKSDEAYESYKKAISLNPNYDNAWNNLGTLNLALGRNDEALSNYKKATELNPKNKSAWYNFAIAYFKMNKYNESLVCFDKVIEIKHDDAGAYYVRACIYSLQKNKVKALVSLEKALTLAPQYKERAKTDKYLENIRNEGKFKKMVVE
;
A
#
# COMPACT_ATOMS: atom_id res chain seq x y z
N MET A 1 -91.48 -10.07 -8.30
CA MET A 1 -92.03 -8.75 -7.91
C MET A 1 -91.52 -8.40 -6.51
N LYS A 2 -90.99 -7.18 -6.34
CA LYS A 2 -90.76 -6.42 -5.07
C LYS A 2 -89.70 -6.88 -4.04
N ARG A 3 -88.56 -6.15 -4.12
CA ARG A 3 -87.73 -5.52 -3.06
C ARG A 3 -88.20 -5.64 -1.60
N ARG A 4 -87.23 -5.76 -0.67
CA ARG A 4 -87.05 -4.82 0.45
C ARG A 4 -85.58 -4.76 0.93
N LYS A 5 -85.13 -3.52 1.12
CA LYS A 5 -83.84 -3.03 1.65
C LYS A 5 -83.81 -3.12 3.20
N VAL A 6 -82.66 -2.68 3.76
CA VAL A 6 -82.43 -2.00 5.08
C VAL A 6 -81.60 -2.88 6.04
N ASP A 7 -80.49 -2.47 6.70
CA ASP A 7 -79.82 -1.18 6.86
C ASP A 7 -78.33 -1.30 7.30
N MET A 8 -77.70 -0.12 7.32
CA MET A 8 -76.35 0.31 7.73
C MET A 8 -75.82 -0.02 9.14
N LYS A 9 -74.47 -0.10 9.21
CA LYS A 9 -73.54 0.40 10.25
C LYS A 9 -73.77 0.05 11.74
N LYS A 10 -72.79 -0.62 12.38
CA LYS A 10 -71.94 -0.07 13.48
C LYS A 10 -71.04 -1.12 14.18
N ASN A 11 -69.80 -0.68 14.44
CA ASN A 11 -68.88 -0.98 15.54
C ASN A 11 -68.24 -2.39 15.67
N ILE A 12 -66.91 -2.60 15.69
CA ILE A 12 -65.76 -2.02 16.47
C ILE A 12 -65.52 -2.73 17.82
N ILE A 13 -64.36 -3.43 17.87
CA ILE A 13 -63.43 -3.74 18.99
C ILE A 13 -63.62 -5.05 19.80
N ILE A 14 -62.45 -5.66 20.08
CA ILE A 14 -62.04 -6.61 21.15
C ILE A 14 -62.04 -8.09 20.71
N ILE A 15 -60.91 -8.61 20.19
CA ILE A 15 -59.72 -9.12 20.92
C ILE A 15 -60.00 -10.40 21.70
N SER A 16 -59.33 -11.49 21.29
CA SER A 16 -58.60 -12.44 22.16
C SER A 16 -58.13 -13.62 21.31
N PHE A 17 -56.92 -14.17 21.37
CA PHE A 17 -55.62 -13.80 21.94
C PHE A 17 -54.68 -14.99 21.61
N ILE A 18 -53.39 -14.67 21.44
CA ILE A 18 -52.20 -15.52 21.66
C ILE A 18 -51.86 -16.53 20.54
N LEU A 19 -50.85 -16.23 19.71
CA LEU A 19 -49.41 -16.49 19.93
C LEU A 19 -49.09 -17.99 20.04
N THR A 20 -48.37 -18.53 19.05
CA THR A 20 -47.09 -19.25 19.20
C THR A 20 -46.86 -20.10 17.95
N GLY A 21 -45.70 -19.90 17.31
CA GLY A 21 -45.19 -20.80 16.28
C GLY A 21 -45.46 -20.36 14.84
N LEU A 22 -44.70 -19.37 14.37
CA LEU A 22 -44.17 -19.25 12.99
C LEU A 22 -43.49 -17.88 12.83
N LEU A 23 -42.42 -17.64 13.60
CA LEU A 23 -41.64 -16.39 13.58
C LEU A 23 -40.17 -16.59 13.20
N LEU A 24 -39.81 -17.70 12.54
CA LEU A 24 -38.41 -17.97 12.18
C LEU A 24 -38.17 -18.39 10.72
N PHE A 25 -39.14 -18.23 9.81
CA PHE A 25 -38.93 -18.57 8.39
C PHE A 25 -39.41 -17.54 7.36
N SER A 26 -39.96 -16.37 7.73
CA SER A 26 -40.38 -15.34 6.75
C SER A 26 -39.43 -14.14 6.58
N CYS A 27 -38.51 -13.87 7.51
CA CYS A 27 -37.62 -12.70 7.41
C CYS A 27 -36.48 -12.83 6.38
N LYS A 28 -36.22 -14.03 5.85
CA LYS A 28 -35.20 -14.24 4.80
C LYS A 28 -35.77 -14.08 3.38
N GLU A 29 -37.09 -14.21 3.20
CA GLU A 29 -37.77 -13.97 1.93
C GLU A 29 -38.39 -12.57 1.84
N GLU A 30 -38.77 -11.92 2.95
CA GLU A 30 -39.26 -10.54 2.89
C GLU A 30 -38.14 -9.50 2.78
N SER A 31 -36.95 -9.74 3.36
CA SER A 31 -35.78 -8.90 3.11
C SER A 31 -35.29 -9.03 1.67
N LYS A 32 -35.32 -10.26 1.14
CA LYS A 32 -35.02 -10.52 -0.27
C LYS A 32 -36.12 -9.99 -1.19
N LYS A 33 -37.40 -10.01 -0.82
CA LYS A 33 -38.49 -9.38 -1.59
C LYS A 33 -38.51 -7.86 -1.52
N ILE A 34 -38.04 -7.24 -0.44
CA ILE A 34 -37.88 -5.78 -0.33
C ILE A 34 -36.63 -5.32 -1.09
N GLU A 35 -35.53 -6.08 -1.09
CA GLU A 35 -34.37 -5.83 -1.96
C GLU A 35 -34.64 -6.19 -3.43
N GLU A 36 -35.39 -7.25 -3.72
CA GLU A 36 -35.80 -7.65 -5.08
C GLU A 36 -36.88 -6.71 -5.65
N GLN A 37 -37.76 -6.11 -4.83
CA GLN A 37 -38.71 -5.07 -5.27
C GLN A 37 -38.04 -3.73 -5.63
N PHE A 38 -36.81 -3.47 -5.17
CA PHE A 38 -36.05 -2.26 -5.50
C PHE A 38 -34.88 -2.51 -6.46
N SER A 39 -34.73 -3.72 -7.01
CA SER A 39 -33.66 -4.08 -7.96
C SER A 39 -34.07 -4.06 -9.44
N VAL A 40 -35.19 -3.43 -9.81
CA VAL A 40 -35.37 -2.99 -11.19
C VAL A 40 -34.39 -1.84 -11.39
N THR A 41 -33.39 -2.01 -12.26
CA THR A 41 -32.44 -0.95 -12.59
C THR A 41 -33.21 0.15 -13.31
N LYS A 42 -33.81 1.06 -12.54
CA LYS A 42 -34.61 2.15 -13.09
C LYS A 42 -33.72 3.01 -13.97
N THR A 43 -34.18 3.33 -15.17
CA THR A 43 -33.49 4.27 -16.06
C THR A 43 -33.38 5.62 -15.36
N GLN A 44 -32.44 6.46 -15.81
CA GLN A 44 -32.29 7.81 -15.24
C GLN A 44 -33.61 8.60 -15.32
N GLU A 45 -34.38 8.42 -16.41
CA GLU A 45 -35.70 9.04 -16.60
C GLU A 45 -36.72 8.56 -15.57
N GLU A 46 -36.81 7.24 -15.33
CA GLU A 46 -37.70 6.66 -14.32
C GLU A 46 -37.35 7.14 -12.89
N LYS A 47 -36.06 7.37 -12.60
CA LYS A 47 -35.62 7.95 -11.33
C LYS A 47 -36.08 9.41 -11.18
N TYR A 48 -36.05 10.21 -12.24
CA TYR A 48 -36.55 11.59 -12.19
C TYR A 48 -38.08 11.66 -12.08
N GLU A 49 -38.80 10.79 -12.77
CA GLU A 49 -40.25 10.68 -12.64
C GLU A 49 -40.65 10.29 -11.21
N LEU A 50 -39.98 9.29 -10.63
CA LEU A 50 -40.20 8.90 -9.24
C LEU A 50 -39.91 10.05 -8.27
N LEU A 51 -38.86 10.83 -8.51
CA LEU A 51 -38.53 11.99 -7.70
C LEU A 51 -39.63 13.07 -7.77
N ASN A 52 -40.20 13.31 -8.95
CA ASN A 52 -41.34 14.23 -9.11
C ASN A 52 -42.58 13.73 -8.35
N ASN A 53 -42.90 12.45 -8.47
CA ASN A 53 -44.01 11.83 -7.74
C ASN A 53 -43.82 11.94 -6.22
N LEU A 54 -42.59 11.74 -5.72
CA LEU A 54 -42.27 11.93 -4.30
C LEU A 54 -42.39 13.39 -3.87
N ASN A 55 -41.98 14.35 -4.70
CA ASN A 55 -42.18 15.77 -4.42
C ASN A 55 -43.67 16.14 -4.33
N ASP A 56 -44.49 15.63 -5.24
CA ASP A 56 -45.94 15.84 -5.21
C ASP A 56 -46.59 15.22 -3.97
N ALA A 57 -46.15 14.02 -3.58
CA ALA A 57 -46.60 13.37 -2.35
C ALA A 57 -46.22 14.19 -1.11
N ILE A 58 -44.98 14.67 -1.04
CA ILE A 58 -44.49 15.53 0.04
C ILE A 58 -45.23 16.88 0.08
N ASN A 59 -45.56 17.46 -1.08
CA ASN A 59 -46.32 18.70 -1.13
C ASN A 59 -47.75 18.52 -0.59
N LYS A 60 -48.37 17.36 -0.83
CA LYS A 60 -49.69 17.01 -0.28
C LYS A 60 -49.62 16.66 1.20
N GLU A 61 -48.56 15.97 1.62
CA GLU A 61 -48.36 15.49 2.99
C GLU A 61 -46.93 15.83 3.48
N PRO A 62 -46.67 17.07 3.93
CA PRO A 62 -45.31 17.51 4.28
C PRO A 62 -44.68 16.75 5.45
N TYR A 63 -45.51 16.11 6.29
CA TYR A 63 -45.10 15.31 7.45
C TYR A 63 -45.02 13.81 7.13
N ASN A 64 -45.08 13.41 5.86
CA ASN A 64 -44.90 12.02 5.45
C ASN A 64 -43.41 11.62 5.49
N MET A 65 -43.00 11.05 6.62
CA MET A 65 -41.60 10.66 6.88
C MET A 65 -41.06 9.65 5.87
N ASP A 66 -41.87 8.66 5.47
CA ASP A 66 -41.45 7.63 4.52
C ASP A 66 -41.17 8.23 3.14
N ALA A 67 -41.99 9.19 2.69
CA ALA A 67 -41.77 9.91 1.44
C ALA A 67 -40.46 10.72 1.47
N TRP A 68 -40.15 11.39 2.58
CA TRP A 68 -38.87 12.10 2.75
C TRP A 68 -37.67 11.15 2.76
N ASN A 69 -37.77 10.00 3.44
CA ASN A 69 -36.73 8.98 3.42
C ASN A 69 -36.49 8.41 2.02
N GLN A 70 -37.56 8.04 1.30
CA GLN A 70 -37.47 7.53 -0.07
C GLN A 70 -36.87 8.57 -1.02
N LYS A 71 -37.26 9.86 -0.86
CA LYS A 71 -36.65 10.96 -1.60
C LYS A 71 -35.15 11.08 -1.31
N GLY A 72 -34.74 10.98 -0.06
CA GLY A 72 -33.32 10.98 0.33
C GLY A 72 -32.53 9.84 -0.33
N ILE A 73 -33.05 8.62 -0.29
CA ILE A 73 -32.42 7.44 -0.91
C ILE A 73 -32.28 7.63 -2.42
N LEU A 74 -33.34 8.07 -3.09
CA LEU A 74 -33.35 8.30 -4.54
C LEU A 74 -32.38 9.41 -4.95
N LEU A 75 -32.33 10.51 -4.21
CA LEU A 75 -31.38 11.59 -4.45
C LEU A 75 -29.93 11.14 -4.25
N ALA A 76 -29.67 10.29 -3.27
CA ALA A 76 -28.35 9.70 -3.05
C ALA A 76 -27.91 8.81 -4.22
N ASP A 77 -28.82 7.99 -4.76
CA ASP A 77 -28.58 7.18 -5.95
C ASP A 77 -28.36 8.04 -7.21
N LEU A 78 -29.03 9.18 -7.30
CA LEU A 78 -28.79 10.23 -8.31
C LEU A 78 -27.52 11.06 -8.04
N LYS A 79 -26.75 10.75 -6.99
CA LYS A 79 -25.54 11.48 -6.53
C LYS A 79 -25.78 12.95 -6.16
N ARG A 80 -27.02 13.33 -5.84
CA ARG A 80 -27.43 14.66 -5.36
C ARG A 80 -27.35 14.70 -3.83
N TYR A 81 -26.14 14.57 -3.30
CA TYR A 81 -25.92 14.26 -1.89
C TYR A 81 -26.39 15.36 -0.92
N ASP A 82 -26.22 16.65 -1.25
CA ASP A 82 -26.71 17.74 -0.40
C ASP A 82 -28.25 17.74 -0.26
N GLU A 83 -28.94 17.48 -1.36
CA GLU A 83 -30.41 17.39 -1.36
C GLU A 83 -30.90 16.12 -0.67
N ALA A 84 -30.17 15.01 -0.82
CA ALA A 84 -30.42 13.79 -0.06
C ALA A 84 -30.29 14.03 1.44
N LEU A 85 -29.24 14.72 1.87
CA LEU A 85 -29.05 15.10 3.28
C LEU A 85 -30.18 16.00 3.77
N ALA A 86 -30.62 16.98 2.98
CA ALA A 86 -31.75 17.83 3.32
C ALA A 86 -33.05 17.02 3.52
N ALA A 87 -33.30 16.03 2.66
CA ALA A 87 -34.45 15.14 2.80
C ALA A 87 -34.37 14.26 4.07
N PHE A 88 -33.19 13.71 4.39
CA PHE A 88 -33.01 12.94 5.63
C PHE A 88 -33.09 13.82 6.89
N ASN A 89 -32.65 15.07 6.84
CA ASN A 89 -32.88 16.03 7.93
C ASN A 89 -34.38 16.22 8.18
N LYS A 90 -35.20 16.34 7.12
CA LYS A 90 -36.66 16.39 7.27
C LYS A 90 -37.25 15.10 7.84
N ALA A 91 -36.77 13.92 7.42
CA ALA A 91 -37.22 12.66 8.01
C ALA A 91 -36.91 12.57 9.52
N VAL A 92 -35.73 13.05 9.96
CA VAL A 92 -35.35 13.13 11.37
C VAL A 92 -36.19 14.15 12.13
N GLU A 93 -36.45 15.33 11.56
CA GLU A 93 -37.33 16.35 12.18
C GLU A 93 -38.74 15.80 12.44
N ILE A 94 -39.30 15.03 11.50
CA ILE A 94 -40.65 14.46 11.62
C ILE A 94 -40.69 13.35 12.66
N ASN A 95 -39.70 12.46 12.68
CA ASN A 95 -39.60 11.40 13.66
C ASN A 95 -38.15 11.18 14.13
N PRO A 96 -37.75 11.81 15.25
CA PRO A 96 -36.40 11.68 15.78
C PRO A 96 -36.18 10.37 16.55
N ASN A 97 -37.23 9.60 16.86
CA ASN A 97 -37.14 8.36 17.65
C ASN A 97 -37.02 7.10 16.77
N LEU A 98 -36.70 7.26 15.49
CA LEU A 98 -36.45 6.15 14.56
C LEU A 98 -34.97 6.09 14.21
N ALA A 99 -34.29 5.03 14.66
CA ALA A 99 -32.84 4.86 14.45
C ALA A 99 -32.43 4.87 12.97
N LEU A 100 -33.30 4.39 12.06
CA LEU A 100 -33.06 4.40 10.61
C LEU A 100 -32.87 5.81 10.05
N ASN A 101 -33.61 6.81 10.54
CA ASN A 101 -33.55 8.18 10.04
C ASN A 101 -32.18 8.81 10.34
N TRP A 102 -31.73 8.66 11.58
CA TRP A 102 -30.40 9.09 12.02
C TRP A 102 -29.27 8.34 11.30
N TYR A 103 -29.44 7.03 11.08
CA TYR A 103 -28.49 6.25 10.29
C TYR A 103 -28.37 6.76 8.84
N ASN A 104 -29.49 6.99 8.15
CA ASN A 104 -29.50 7.49 6.77
C ASN A 104 -28.89 8.89 6.66
N LYS A 105 -29.21 9.76 7.63
CA LYS A 105 -28.58 11.09 7.76
C LYS A 105 -27.07 10.97 7.92
N GLY A 106 -26.60 10.18 8.88
CA GLY A 106 -25.17 9.98 9.13
C GLY A 106 -24.44 9.37 7.92
N PHE A 107 -25.11 8.47 7.20
CA PHE A 107 -24.57 7.90 5.96
C PHE A 107 -24.37 8.95 4.86
N MET A 108 -25.29 9.90 4.70
CA MET A 108 -25.10 11.01 3.78
C MET A 108 -24.06 12.04 4.24
N GLU A 109 -23.98 12.32 5.54
CA GLU A 109 -22.95 13.19 6.11
C GLU A 109 -21.55 12.65 5.82
N ASN A 110 -21.33 11.34 6.02
CA ASN A 110 -20.08 10.69 5.67
C ASN A 110 -19.77 10.76 4.17
N LYS A 111 -20.76 10.56 3.29
CA LYS A 111 -20.59 10.73 1.83
C LYS A 111 -20.19 12.15 1.42
N LEU A 112 -20.56 13.15 2.20
CA LEU A 112 -20.19 14.56 2.02
C LEU A 112 -18.87 14.93 2.73
N GLY A 113 -18.18 13.98 3.38
CA GLY A 113 -16.96 14.21 4.16
C GLY A 113 -17.19 14.88 5.51
N LYS A 114 -18.46 15.01 5.95
CA LYS A 114 -18.87 15.58 7.24
C LYS A 114 -18.81 14.51 8.32
N ASN A 115 -17.60 14.02 8.57
CA ASN A 115 -17.39 12.81 9.36
C ASN A 115 -17.68 12.97 10.85
N GLU A 116 -17.48 14.16 11.41
CA GLU A 116 -17.83 14.43 12.81
C GLU A 116 -19.35 14.44 13.02
N GLU A 117 -20.08 15.08 12.11
CA GLU A 117 -21.54 15.09 12.10
C GLU A 117 -22.11 13.69 11.89
N ALA A 118 -21.52 12.91 10.98
CA ALA A 118 -21.89 11.53 10.75
C ALA A 118 -21.77 10.69 12.03
N VAL A 119 -20.66 10.83 12.78
CA VAL A 119 -20.47 10.14 14.06
C VAL A 119 -21.58 10.51 15.06
N ASN A 120 -21.95 11.79 15.15
CA ASN A 120 -23.04 12.24 16.02
C ASN A 120 -24.39 11.62 15.61
N SER A 121 -24.70 11.63 14.31
CA SER A 121 -25.91 11.00 13.78
C SER A 121 -25.96 9.49 14.06
N TYR A 122 -24.84 8.78 13.90
CA TYR A 122 -24.79 7.36 14.26
C TYR A 122 -24.91 7.12 15.77
N ASN A 123 -24.38 8.00 16.61
CA ASN A 123 -24.55 7.93 18.06
C ASN A 123 -26.03 8.02 18.45
N GLU A 124 -26.80 8.93 17.84
CA GLU A 124 -28.25 9.00 18.07
C GLU A 124 -28.97 7.74 17.57
N ALA A 125 -28.59 7.21 16.40
CA ALA A 125 -29.14 5.94 15.91
C ALA A 125 -28.90 4.78 16.89
N ILE A 126 -27.69 4.69 17.44
CA ILE A 126 -27.28 3.66 18.41
C ILE A 126 -27.98 3.85 19.76
N LYS A 127 -28.18 5.09 20.20
CA LYS A 127 -28.91 5.41 21.44
C LYS A 127 -30.37 4.97 21.36
N ILE A 128 -31.00 5.12 20.19
CA ILE A 128 -32.38 4.67 19.95
C ILE A 128 -32.45 3.14 19.81
N ASN A 129 -31.49 2.54 19.10
CA ASN A 129 -31.41 1.09 18.94
C ASN A 129 -29.97 0.60 19.14
N SER A 130 -29.69 0.10 20.35
CA SER A 130 -28.37 -0.41 20.73
C SER A 130 -27.97 -1.71 20.02
N ASN A 131 -28.89 -2.38 19.33
CA ASN A 131 -28.61 -3.56 18.51
C ASN A 131 -28.45 -3.21 17.02
N TYR A 132 -28.26 -1.93 16.67
CA TYR A 132 -28.14 -1.53 15.27
C TYR A 132 -26.70 -1.66 14.75
N TYR A 133 -26.28 -2.89 14.43
CA TYR A 133 -24.91 -3.18 14.01
C TYR A 133 -24.42 -2.33 12.81
N LYS A 134 -25.30 -1.99 11.86
CA LYS A 134 -24.96 -1.12 10.72
C LYS A 134 -24.54 0.27 11.17
N ALA A 135 -25.19 0.85 12.20
CA ALA A 135 -24.83 2.15 12.74
C ALA A 135 -23.46 2.11 13.46
N TYR A 136 -23.18 1.04 14.22
CA TYR A 136 -21.86 0.83 14.81
C TYR A 136 -20.76 0.70 13.75
N TYR A 137 -20.98 -0.11 12.72
CA TYR A 137 -20.04 -0.27 11.61
C TYR A 137 -19.79 1.04 10.87
N SER A 138 -20.85 1.76 10.49
CA SER A 138 -20.73 3.04 9.77
C SER A 138 -20.09 4.13 10.64
N ARG A 139 -20.31 4.12 11.96
CA ARG A 139 -19.57 4.96 12.90
C ARG A 139 -18.09 4.61 12.92
N GLY A 140 -17.74 3.32 12.89
CA GLY A 140 -16.34 2.87 12.78
C GLY A 140 -15.64 3.41 11.53
N ILE A 141 -16.33 3.39 10.38
CA ILE A 141 -15.79 3.98 9.13
C ILE A 141 -15.55 5.49 9.30
N ALA A 142 -16.54 6.24 9.78
CA ALA A 142 -16.38 7.69 9.97
C ALA A 142 -15.27 8.04 10.96
N LEU A 143 -15.10 7.26 12.04
CA LEU A 143 -14.01 7.43 13.01
C LEU A 143 -12.64 7.10 12.40
N SER A 144 -12.55 6.09 11.54
CA SER A 144 -11.33 5.76 10.79
C SER A 144 -10.89 6.91 9.89
N GLU A 145 -11.84 7.50 9.16
CA GLU A 145 -11.57 8.66 8.29
C GLU A 145 -11.15 9.91 9.07
N LEU A 146 -11.50 10.00 10.36
CA LEU A 146 -11.03 11.04 11.30
C LEU A 146 -9.68 10.70 11.96
N GLY A 147 -9.09 9.54 11.67
CA GLY A 147 -7.86 9.05 12.31
C GLY A 147 -8.04 8.56 13.75
N LYS A 148 -9.28 8.37 14.21
CA LYS A 148 -9.60 7.88 15.56
C LYS A 148 -9.60 6.35 15.60
N HIS A 149 -8.43 5.76 15.39
CA HIS A 149 -8.24 4.32 15.20
C HIS A 149 -8.80 3.46 16.35
N GLU A 150 -8.51 3.77 17.60
CA GLU A 150 -9.01 2.98 18.74
C GLU A 150 -10.52 3.04 18.90
N GLU A 151 -11.14 4.20 18.66
CA GLU A 151 -12.60 4.36 18.74
C GLU A 151 -13.30 3.66 17.57
N SER A 152 -12.67 3.65 16.38
CA SER A 152 -13.11 2.90 15.22
C SER A 152 -13.14 1.40 15.51
N ILE A 153 -12.05 0.84 16.07
CA ILE A 153 -11.96 -0.57 16.48
C ILE A 153 -13.07 -0.93 17.47
N LYS A 154 -13.31 -0.11 18.50
CA LYS A 154 -14.41 -0.35 19.46
C LYS A 154 -15.78 -0.37 18.79
N SER A 155 -16.00 0.48 17.80
CA SER A 155 -17.25 0.51 17.05
C SER A 155 -17.43 -0.74 16.18
N TYR A 156 -16.35 -1.23 15.55
CA TYR A 156 -16.39 -2.52 14.85
C TYR A 156 -16.61 -3.70 15.80
N ASP A 157 -16.01 -3.68 16.99
CA ASP A 157 -16.21 -4.72 18.01
C ASP A 157 -17.68 -4.85 18.43
N GLU A 158 -18.36 -3.73 18.67
CA GLU A 158 -19.80 -3.76 18.98
C GLU A 158 -20.64 -4.23 17.77
N ALA A 159 -20.29 -3.82 16.54
CA ALA A 159 -20.96 -4.33 15.34
C ALA A 159 -20.82 -5.85 15.20
N ILE A 160 -19.61 -6.39 15.41
CA ILE A 160 -19.28 -7.82 15.37
C ILE A 160 -19.98 -8.58 16.50
N LYS A 161 -20.05 -8.00 17.70
CA LYS A 161 -20.74 -8.61 18.84
C LYS A 161 -22.24 -8.80 18.57
N ILE A 162 -22.87 -7.84 17.90
CA ILE A 162 -24.28 -7.89 17.52
C ILE A 162 -24.49 -8.82 16.32
N PHE A 163 -23.63 -8.74 15.30
CA PHE A 163 -23.70 -9.57 14.09
C PHE A 163 -22.31 -10.16 13.74
N PRO A 164 -21.97 -11.34 14.30
CA PRO A 164 -20.64 -11.93 14.17
C PRO A 164 -20.21 -12.28 12.74
N ASP A 165 -21.18 -12.57 11.87
CA ASP A 165 -20.96 -12.96 10.48
C ASP A 165 -20.78 -11.74 9.53
N TYR A 166 -20.54 -10.55 10.07
CA TYR A 166 -20.29 -9.36 9.28
C TYR A 166 -18.81 -9.24 8.87
N ASP A 167 -18.44 -9.98 7.83
CA ASP A 167 -17.08 -10.04 7.26
C ASP A 167 -16.43 -8.66 7.06
N SER A 168 -17.19 -7.66 6.61
CA SER A 168 -16.70 -6.31 6.33
C SER A 168 -16.24 -5.57 7.60
N ALA A 169 -16.91 -5.79 8.75
CA ALA A 169 -16.47 -5.22 10.02
C ALA A 169 -15.17 -5.88 10.50
N TRP A 170 -15.01 -7.19 10.30
CA TRP A 170 -13.76 -7.89 10.61
C TRP A 170 -12.59 -7.39 9.77
N VAL A 171 -12.78 -7.19 8.46
CA VAL A 171 -11.72 -6.65 7.60
C VAL A 171 -11.35 -5.23 8.02
N ASN A 172 -12.32 -4.34 8.21
CA ASN A 172 -12.01 -2.96 8.60
C ASN A 172 -11.37 -2.87 9.98
N LYS A 173 -11.79 -3.72 10.94
CA LYS A 173 -11.09 -3.87 12.22
C LYS A 173 -9.63 -4.31 12.01
N GLY A 174 -9.38 -5.25 11.11
CA GLY A 174 -8.04 -5.69 10.74
C GLY A 174 -7.18 -4.57 10.16
N ILE A 175 -7.76 -3.70 9.32
CA ILE A 175 -7.09 -2.53 8.75
C ILE A 175 -6.67 -1.55 9.85
N GLU A 176 -7.58 -1.20 10.75
CA GLU A 176 -7.29 -0.28 11.87
C GLU A 176 -6.22 -0.86 12.81
N LEU A 177 -6.34 -2.15 13.17
CA LEU A 177 -5.36 -2.85 14.00
C LEU A 177 -3.97 -2.88 13.35
N SER A 178 -3.92 -3.06 12.03
CA SER A 178 -2.68 -2.98 11.25
C SER A 178 -2.09 -1.56 11.33
N GLY A 179 -2.91 -0.52 11.18
CA GLY A 179 -2.47 0.88 11.25
C GLY A 179 -1.82 1.26 12.58
N ILE A 180 -2.30 0.70 13.70
CA ILE A 180 -1.73 0.93 15.04
C ILE A 180 -0.67 -0.11 15.47
N GLY A 181 -0.19 -0.95 14.55
CA GLY A 181 0.89 -1.91 14.82
C GLY A 181 0.49 -3.21 15.53
N LYS A 182 -0.81 -3.48 15.73
CA LYS A 182 -1.32 -4.71 16.36
C LYS A 182 -1.47 -5.84 15.34
N TYR A 183 -0.36 -6.21 14.71
CA TYR A 183 -0.33 -7.08 13.53
C TYR A 183 -0.94 -8.48 13.74
N ASN A 184 -0.69 -9.14 14.88
CA ASN A 184 -1.26 -10.47 15.12
C ASN A 184 -2.80 -10.43 15.24
N GLN A 185 -3.34 -9.42 15.94
CA GLN A 185 -4.79 -9.24 16.06
C GLN A 185 -5.42 -8.88 14.71
N ALA A 186 -4.71 -8.12 13.87
CA ALA A 186 -5.15 -7.83 12.51
C ALA A 186 -5.23 -9.10 11.64
N LEU A 187 -4.23 -10.00 11.73
CA LEU A 187 -4.27 -11.30 11.04
C LEU A 187 -5.47 -12.14 11.49
N GLU A 188 -5.72 -12.24 12.80
CA GLU A 188 -6.88 -12.95 13.34
C GLU A 188 -8.20 -12.37 12.80
N ALA A 189 -8.31 -11.04 12.71
CA ALA A 189 -9.49 -10.40 12.16
C ALA A 189 -9.69 -10.71 10.66
N TYR A 190 -8.63 -10.69 9.85
CA TYR A 190 -8.71 -11.10 8.45
C TYR A 190 -9.05 -12.59 8.30
N ASP A 191 -8.50 -13.46 9.14
CA ASP A 191 -8.82 -14.89 9.13
C ASP A 191 -10.28 -15.16 9.49
N LYS A 192 -10.84 -14.41 10.45
CA LYS A 192 -12.28 -14.46 10.74
C LYS A 192 -13.12 -14.01 9.55
N ALA A 193 -12.79 -12.88 8.93
CA ALA A 193 -13.49 -12.43 7.72
C ALA A 193 -13.46 -13.48 6.60
N LEU A 194 -12.32 -14.11 6.37
CA LEU A 194 -12.13 -15.15 5.35
C LEU A 194 -12.82 -16.47 5.70
N SER A 195 -12.98 -16.79 6.99
CA SER A 195 -13.77 -17.95 7.42
C SER A 195 -15.27 -17.77 7.16
N ILE A 196 -15.77 -16.54 7.24
CA ILE A 196 -17.16 -16.16 6.97
C ILE A 196 -17.38 -16.08 5.45
N ASN A 197 -16.47 -15.41 4.73
CA ASN A 197 -16.52 -15.22 3.30
C ASN A 197 -15.19 -15.65 2.63
N PRO A 198 -15.07 -16.94 2.23
CA PRO A 198 -13.84 -17.50 1.66
C PRO A 198 -13.40 -16.91 0.31
N LYS A 199 -14.22 -16.07 -0.33
CA LYS A 199 -13.91 -15.42 -1.61
C LYS A 199 -13.77 -13.91 -1.47
N PHE A 200 -13.59 -13.40 -0.25
CA PHE A 200 -13.49 -11.96 -0.01
C PHE A 200 -12.13 -11.39 -0.48
N VAL A 201 -12.09 -10.95 -1.74
CA VAL A 201 -10.88 -10.40 -2.40
C VAL A 201 -10.21 -9.31 -1.57
N PHE A 202 -11.00 -8.37 -1.02
CA PHE A 202 -10.48 -7.26 -0.23
C PHE A 202 -9.79 -7.73 1.06
N ALA A 203 -10.29 -8.80 1.71
CA ALA A 203 -9.66 -9.38 2.88
C ALA A 203 -8.32 -10.05 2.55
N TYR A 204 -8.26 -10.86 1.48
CA TYR A 204 -7.00 -11.46 1.02
C TYR A 204 -5.96 -10.40 0.67
N TYR A 205 -6.35 -9.36 -0.05
CA TYR A 205 -5.44 -8.27 -0.41
C TYR A 205 -4.84 -7.59 0.82
N ASN A 206 -5.68 -7.16 1.78
CA ASN A 206 -5.20 -6.47 2.99
C ASN A 206 -4.38 -7.40 3.91
N LYS A 207 -4.76 -8.68 3.99
CA LYS A 207 -3.94 -9.70 4.68
C LYS A 207 -2.57 -9.86 4.02
N GLY A 208 -2.50 -9.88 2.68
CA GLY A 208 -1.25 -9.93 1.91
C GLY A 208 -0.36 -8.71 2.16
N LEU A 209 -0.94 -7.51 2.21
CA LEU A 209 -0.21 -6.29 2.57
C LEU A 209 0.41 -6.39 3.97
N LEU A 210 -0.39 -6.80 4.96
CA LEU A 210 0.10 -6.96 6.33
C LEU A 210 1.21 -8.01 6.43
N LEU A 211 1.05 -9.16 5.78
CA LEU A 211 2.08 -10.20 5.75
C LEU A 211 3.38 -9.72 5.07
N THR A 212 3.27 -8.86 4.07
CA THR A 212 4.43 -8.20 3.44
C THR A 212 5.17 -7.33 4.45
N VAL A 213 4.46 -6.52 5.24
CA VAL A 213 5.04 -5.68 6.32
C VAL A 213 5.70 -6.54 7.41
N MET A 214 5.14 -7.72 7.69
CA MET A 214 5.69 -8.68 8.64
C MET A 214 6.84 -9.53 8.07
N ASN A 215 7.29 -9.27 6.84
CA ASN A 215 8.30 -10.04 6.11
C ASN A 215 7.93 -11.54 5.90
N LYS A 216 6.64 -11.89 5.94
CA LYS A 216 6.11 -13.23 5.66
C LYS A 216 5.75 -13.34 4.18
N TYR A 217 6.77 -13.33 3.33
CA TYR A 217 6.59 -13.09 1.90
C TYR A 217 5.84 -14.21 1.15
N ASP A 218 6.07 -15.48 1.49
CA ASP A 218 5.37 -16.60 0.83
C ASP A 218 3.87 -16.59 1.16
N ASP A 219 3.51 -16.35 2.43
CA ASP A 219 2.11 -16.22 2.85
C ASP A 219 1.43 -15.00 2.21
N ALA A 220 2.17 -13.89 2.05
CA ALA A 220 1.70 -12.70 1.37
C ALA A 220 1.38 -12.98 -0.10
N LEU A 221 2.27 -13.68 -0.81
CA LEU A 221 2.05 -14.09 -2.20
C LEU A 221 0.84 -15.02 -2.32
N ALA A 222 0.68 -15.99 -1.42
CA ALA A 222 -0.49 -16.86 -1.40
C ALA A 222 -1.80 -16.06 -1.29
N CYS A 223 -1.81 -15.01 -0.46
CA CYS A 223 -2.95 -14.11 -0.34
C CYS A 223 -3.20 -13.30 -1.62
N TYR A 224 -2.16 -12.74 -2.25
CA TYR A 224 -2.33 -12.02 -3.51
C TYR A 224 -2.82 -12.93 -4.64
N TYR A 225 -2.27 -14.15 -4.76
CA TYR A 225 -2.74 -15.14 -5.72
C TYR A 225 -4.23 -15.44 -5.54
N LYS A 226 -4.70 -15.63 -4.29
CA LYS A 226 -6.13 -15.81 -4.01
C LYS A 226 -6.97 -14.59 -4.38
N ALA A 227 -6.49 -13.38 -4.10
CA ALA A 227 -7.19 -12.15 -4.46
C ALA A 227 -7.41 -12.04 -5.98
N VAL A 228 -6.37 -12.31 -6.79
CA VAL A 228 -6.47 -12.23 -8.26
C VAL A 228 -7.14 -13.46 -8.88
N GLU A 229 -7.11 -14.61 -8.23
CA GLU A 229 -7.90 -15.80 -8.62
C GLU A 229 -9.40 -15.52 -8.51
N TYR A 230 -9.83 -14.94 -7.39
CA TYR A 230 -11.25 -14.62 -7.17
C TYR A 230 -11.73 -13.38 -7.90
N ASN A 231 -10.85 -12.40 -8.15
CA ASN A 231 -11.14 -11.26 -9.01
C ASN A 231 -9.92 -10.89 -9.88
N PRO A 232 -9.83 -11.42 -11.11
CA PRO A 232 -8.74 -11.11 -12.02
C PRO A 232 -8.64 -9.63 -12.42
N LYS A 233 -9.69 -8.83 -12.21
CA LYS A 233 -9.72 -7.38 -12.49
C LYS A 233 -9.27 -6.52 -11.32
N TYR A 234 -8.86 -7.12 -10.20
CA TYR A 234 -8.38 -6.39 -9.03
C TYR A 234 -6.92 -5.95 -9.20
N GLU A 235 -6.73 -4.91 -10.02
CA GLU A 235 -5.44 -4.40 -10.52
C GLU A 235 -4.40 -4.18 -9.41
N ILE A 236 -4.80 -3.60 -8.28
CA ILE A 236 -3.88 -3.27 -7.19
C ILE A 236 -3.26 -4.51 -6.52
N ALA A 237 -3.91 -5.67 -6.56
CA ALA A 237 -3.28 -6.92 -6.09
C ALA A 237 -2.22 -7.43 -7.07
N TRP A 238 -2.46 -7.34 -8.38
CA TRP A 238 -1.44 -7.65 -9.40
C TRP A 238 -0.21 -6.75 -9.23
N TYR A 239 -0.42 -5.44 -9.05
CA TYR A 239 0.63 -4.47 -8.82
C TYR A 239 1.50 -4.82 -7.60
N ASN A 240 0.90 -5.02 -6.42
CA ASN A 240 1.64 -5.30 -5.20
C ASN A 240 2.28 -6.69 -5.21
N MET A 241 1.65 -7.66 -5.86
CA MET A 241 2.26 -8.97 -6.09
C MET A 241 3.51 -8.87 -6.97
N GLY A 242 3.46 -8.12 -8.07
CA GLY A 242 4.61 -7.89 -8.95
C GLY A 242 5.78 -7.22 -8.23
N ASN A 243 5.50 -6.22 -7.40
CA ASN A 243 6.51 -5.56 -6.56
C ASN A 243 7.17 -6.54 -5.57
N LEU A 244 6.36 -7.35 -4.88
CA LEU A 244 6.88 -8.34 -3.94
C LEU A 244 7.72 -9.41 -4.65
N LEU A 245 7.26 -9.93 -5.79
CA LEU A 245 7.99 -10.90 -6.60
C LEU A 245 9.34 -10.34 -7.09
N SER A 246 9.36 -9.07 -7.50
CA SER A 246 10.60 -8.39 -7.90
C SER A 246 11.60 -8.29 -6.75
N ASN A 247 11.13 -7.96 -5.54
CA ASN A 247 11.99 -7.90 -4.35
C ASN A 247 12.55 -9.27 -3.95
N LEU A 248 11.83 -10.35 -4.24
CA LEU A 248 12.27 -11.73 -4.02
C LEU A 248 13.18 -12.28 -5.14
N GLY A 249 13.44 -11.48 -6.19
CA GLY A 249 14.23 -11.92 -7.35
C GLY A 249 13.49 -12.85 -8.32
N ARG A 250 12.17 -13.03 -8.15
CA ARG A 250 11.30 -13.84 -9.02
C ARG A 250 10.85 -13.01 -10.23
N PHE A 251 11.81 -12.56 -11.04
CA PHE A 251 11.60 -11.52 -12.04
C PHE A 251 10.58 -11.89 -13.12
N ASP A 252 10.55 -13.15 -13.57
CA ASP A 252 9.58 -13.59 -14.59
C ASP A 252 8.12 -13.49 -14.11
N GLU A 253 7.87 -13.93 -12.89
CA GLU A 253 6.54 -13.83 -12.28
C GLU A 253 6.18 -12.36 -11.98
N ALA A 254 7.16 -11.55 -11.59
CA ALA A 254 6.99 -10.12 -11.38
C ALA A 254 6.55 -9.42 -12.68
N ILE A 255 7.24 -9.69 -13.79
CA ILE A 255 6.91 -9.15 -15.12
C ILE A 255 5.50 -9.56 -15.53
N TYR A 256 5.13 -10.83 -15.35
CA TYR A 256 3.78 -11.32 -15.65
C TYR A 256 2.71 -10.60 -14.83
N ALA A 257 2.93 -10.43 -13.53
CA ALA A 257 1.99 -9.71 -12.66
C ALA A 257 1.86 -8.24 -13.07
N GLN A 258 2.98 -7.58 -13.42
CA GLN A 258 2.97 -6.20 -13.90
C GLN A 258 2.24 -6.06 -15.24
N ASP A 259 2.39 -7.02 -16.15
CA ASP A 259 1.65 -7.05 -17.41
C ASP A 259 0.15 -7.19 -17.21
N LYS A 260 -0.28 -8.00 -16.24
CA LYS A 260 -1.70 -8.07 -15.86
C LYS A 260 -2.19 -6.74 -15.29
N ALA A 261 -1.44 -6.11 -14.39
CA ALA A 261 -1.80 -4.80 -13.86
C ALA A 261 -1.91 -3.73 -14.97
N LEU A 262 -0.93 -3.68 -15.88
CA LEU A 262 -0.92 -2.76 -17.03
C LEU A 262 -2.05 -3.02 -18.03
N SER A 263 -2.44 -4.28 -18.23
CA SER A 263 -3.59 -4.62 -19.09
C SER A 263 -4.92 -4.08 -18.55
N LEU A 264 -5.03 -3.93 -17.23
CA LEU A 264 -6.20 -3.37 -16.54
C LEU A 264 -6.13 -1.85 -16.45
N ASN A 265 -4.92 -1.29 -16.26
CA ASN A 265 -4.70 0.14 -16.19
C ASN A 265 -3.37 0.56 -16.86
N PRO A 266 -3.39 0.86 -18.17
CA PRO A 266 -2.17 1.11 -18.95
C PRO A 266 -1.49 2.45 -18.63
N ASN A 267 -2.21 3.37 -17.99
CA ASN A 267 -1.75 4.73 -17.69
C ASN A 267 -1.13 4.86 -16.29
N LYS A 268 -0.81 3.72 -15.62
CA LYS A 268 -0.12 3.71 -14.32
C LYS A 268 1.38 3.70 -14.52
N GLU A 269 1.99 4.87 -14.30
CA GLU A 269 3.42 5.06 -14.45
C GLU A 269 4.27 4.14 -13.55
N ASP A 270 3.89 3.99 -12.27
CA ASP A 270 4.57 3.10 -11.32
C ASP A 270 4.65 1.66 -11.86
N ASN A 271 3.61 1.19 -12.55
CA ASN A 271 3.58 -0.17 -13.09
C ASN A 271 4.60 -0.35 -14.22
N TRP A 272 4.74 0.65 -15.10
CA TRP A 272 5.77 0.65 -16.15
C TRP A 272 7.17 0.73 -15.56
N ASN A 273 7.40 1.59 -14.57
CA ASN A 273 8.69 1.68 -13.89
C ASN A 273 9.05 0.34 -13.22
N ASN A 274 8.13 -0.29 -12.49
CA ASN A 274 8.42 -1.53 -11.76
C ASN A 274 8.63 -2.72 -12.73
N LYS A 275 7.91 -2.76 -13.86
CA LYS A 275 8.19 -3.73 -14.94
C LYS A 275 9.60 -3.53 -15.48
N GLY A 276 9.99 -2.28 -15.74
CA GLY A 276 11.32 -1.92 -16.20
C GLY A 276 12.41 -2.35 -15.21
N VAL A 277 12.19 -2.18 -13.91
CA VAL A 277 13.11 -2.64 -12.86
C VAL A 277 13.28 -4.15 -12.91
N ALA A 278 12.18 -4.91 -12.95
CA ALA A 278 12.24 -6.38 -13.02
C ALA A 278 12.97 -6.88 -14.29
N LEU A 279 12.70 -6.25 -15.45
CA LEU A 279 13.40 -6.56 -16.71
C LEU A 279 14.89 -6.23 -16.65
N SER A 280 15.25 -5.07 -16.10
CA SER A 280 16.64 -4.63 -15.96
C SER A 280 17.42 -5.58 -15.02
N SER A 281 16.81 -5.99 -13.90
CA SER A 281 17.40 -6.96 -12.98
C SER A 281 17.56 -8.36 -13.59
N LYS A 282 16.68 -8.75 -14.52
CA LYS A 282 16.83 -9.99 -15.31
C LYS A 282 17.92 -9.88 -16.39
N GLY A 283 18.33 -8.67 -16.77
CA GLY A 283 19.28 -8.40 -17.85
C GLY A 283 18.63 -8.09 -19.21
N ASN A 284 17.30 -7.98 -19.29
CA ASN A 284 16.57 -7.58 -20.49
C ASN A 284 16.56 -6.05 -20.62
N TYR A 285 17.74 -5.46 -20.86
CA TYR A 285 17.92 -4.01 -20.77
C TYR A 285 17.16 -3.20 -21.82
N ASP A 286 17.03 -3.68 -23.06
CA ASP A 286 16.31 -2.93 -24.11
C ASP A 286 14.80 -2.85 -23.83
N GLU A 287 14.18 -3.95 -23.38
CA GLU A 287 12.77 -3.96 -22.96
C GLU A 287 12.57 -3.11 -21.71
N ALA A 288 13.52 -3.14 -20.78
CA ALA A 288 13.49 -2.29 -19.59
C ALA A 288 13.50 -0.80 -19.96
N ILE A 289 14.37 -0.38 -20.88
CA ILE A 289 14.42 0.99 -21.40
C ILE A 289 13.07 1.39 -22.00
N ASN A 290 12.45 0.54 -22.81
CA ASN A 290 11.13 0.82 -23.38
C ASN A 290 10.07 1.06 -22.28
N CYS A 291 10.09 0.24 -21.21
CA CYS A 291 9.20 0.43 -20.07
C CYS A 291 9.47 1.75 -19.35
N PHE A 292 10.73 2.09 -19.07
CA PHE A 292 11.08 3.36 -18.43
C PHE A 292 10.76 4.58 -19.32
N LEU A 293 10.90 4.48 -20.64
CA LEU A 293 10.50 5.54 -21.56
C LEU A 293 8.99 5.76 -21.54
N LYS A 294 8.19 4.69 -21.42
CA LYS A 294 6.73 4.79 -21.24
C LYS A 294 6.35 5.38 -19.87
N ALA A 295 7.02 4.95 -18.80
CA ALA A 295 6.87 5.57 -17.48
C ALA A 295 7.17 7.08 -17.54
N LYS A 296 8.29 7.46 -18.16
CA LYS A 296 8.69 8.86 -18.37
C LYS A 296 7.67 9.66 -19.19
N GLU A 297 7.06 9.07 -20.23
CA GLU A 297 6.01 9.71 -21.02
C GLU A 297 4.77 10.04 -20.17
N LEU A 298 4.38 9.13 -19.27
CA LEU A 298 3.24 9.30 -18.37
C LEU A 298 3.53 10.27 -17.22
N ASN A 299 4.74 10.23 -16.66
CA ASN A 299 5.17 11.14 -15.60
C ASN A 299 6.64 11.56 -15.78
N PRO A 300 6.91 12.69 -16.46
CA PRO A 300 8.27 13.18 -16.66
C PRO A 300 9.00 13.61 -15.38
N ASN A 301 8.28 13.77 -14.27
CA ASN A 301 8.79 14.29 -13.00
C ASN A 301 9.08 13.19 -11.96
N ASN A 302 8.99 11.91 -12.32
CA ASN A 302 9.39 10.82 -11.43
C ASN A 302 10.93 10.63 -11.44
N ASP A 303 11.60 11.05 -10.36
CA ASP A 303 13.05 10.94 -10.19
C ASP A 303 13.55 9.49 -10.21
N LYS A 304 12.77 8.54 -9.68
CA LYS A 304 13.14 7.10 -9.66
C LYS A 304 13.19 6.52 -11.08
N THR A 305 12.24 6.90 -11.93
CA THR A 305 12.19 6.46 -13.33
C THR A 305 13.44 6.92 -14.10
N TRP A 306 13.86 8.17 -13.92
CA TRP A 306 15.11 8.68 -14.49
C TRP A 306 16.36 7.99 -13.93
N TYR A 307 16.41 7.76 -12.62
CA TYR A 307 17.51 7.03 -11.98
C TYR A 307 17.64 5.59 -12.51
N ASN A 308 16.52 4.87 -12.63
CA ASN A 308 16.48 3.51 -13.14
C ASN A 308 16.84 3.43 -14.62
N LEU A 309 16.41 4.41 -15.42
CA LEU A 309 16.83 4.55 -16.80
C LEU A 309 18.35 4.77 -16.91
N GLY A 310 18.92 5.63 -16.05
CA GLY A 310 20.36 5.85 -15.96
C GLY A 310 21.15 4.59 -15.62
N ASN A 311 20.69 3.80 -14.64
CA ASN A 311 21.29 2.51 -14.28
C ASN A 311 21.26 1.51 -15.45
N THR A 312 20.17 1.49 -16.19
CA THR A 312 19.98 0.56 -17.31
C THR A 312 20.87 0.96 -18.50
N TYR A 313 20.98 2.26 -18.82
CA TYR A 313 21.93 2.75 -19.82
C TYR A 313 23.39 2.50 -19.42
N LEU A 314 23.73 2.69 -18.14
CA LEU A 314 25.07 2.39 -17.63
C LEU A 314 25.42 0.90 -17.82
N SER A 315 24.45 0.00 -17.60
CA SER A 315 24.62 -1.44 -17.82
C SER A 315 24.88 -1.79 -19.30
N LEU A 316 24.29 -1.03 -20.23
CA LEU A 316 24.57 -1.11 -21.67
C LEU A 316 25.81 -0.31 -22.12
N LYS A 317 26.56 0.30 -21.20
CA LYS A 317 27.71 1.20 -21.48
C LYS A 317 27.34 2.42 -22.33
N LYS A 318 26.08 2.83 -22.32
CA LYS A 318 25.56 4.06 -22.95
C LYS A 318 25.76 5.24 -22.00
N SER A 319 27.01 5.72 -21.92
CA SER A 319 27.45 6.67 -20.90
C SER A 319 26.78 8.04 -20.98
N ASP A 320 26.51 8.57 -22.18
CA ASP A 320 25.92 9.89 -22.35
C ASP A 320 24.45 9.91 -21.90
N GLU A 321 23.68 8.90 -22.30
CA GLU A 321 22.28 8.75 -21.90
C GLU A 321 22.15 8.46 -20.40
N ALA A 322 23.09 7.70 -19.83
CA ALA A 322 23.15 7.48 -18.38
C ALA A 322 23.42 8.80 -17.63
N TYR A 323 24.37 9.61 -18.11
CA TYR A 323 24.73 10.90 -17.52
C TYR A 323 23.53 11.87 -17.49
N GLU A 324 22.85 12.03 -18.62
CA GLU A 324 21.66 12.91 -18.70
C GLU A 324 20.51 12.41 -17.82
N SER A 325 20.31 11.09 -17.76
CA SER A 325 19.27 10.49 -16.92
C SER A 325 19.56 10.73 -15.43
N TYR A 326 20.80 10.54 -14.97
CA TYR A 326 21.17 10.80 -13.57
C TYR A 326 21.07 12.28 -13.21
N LYS A 327 21.55 13.19 -14.07
CA LYS A 327 21.38 14.63 -13.84
C LYS A 327 19.91 15.01 -13.72
N LYS A 328 19.05 14.45 -14.57
CA LYS A 328 17.61 14.73 -14.50
C LYS A 328 17.00 14.21 -13.21
N ALA A 329 17.32 12.99 -12.78
CA ALA A 329 16.90 12.44 -11.49
C ALA A 329 17.32 13.36 -10.32
N ILE A 330 18.59 13.81 -10.30
CA ILE A 330 19.12 14.72 -9.28
C ILE A 330 18.43 16.09 -9.33
N SER A 331 18.10 16.61 -10.52
CA SER A 331 17.41 17.89 -10.64
C SER A 331 15.98 17.86 -10.08
N LEU A 332 15.31 16.70 -10.18
CA LEU A 332 13.99 16.46 -9.64
C LEU A 332 14.04 16.20 -8.13
N ASN A 333 15.05 15.47 -7.68
CA ASN A 333 15.28 15.15 -6.27
C ASN A 333 16.77 15.36 -5.89
N PRO A 334 17.14 16.57 -5.43
CA PRO A 334 18.51 16.88 -5.03
C PRO A 334 19.04 16.06 -3.85
N ASN A 335 18.14 15.43 -3.07
CA ASN A 335 18.47 14.61 -1.91
C ASN A 335 18.66 13.12 -2.26
N TYR A 336 18.61 12.75 -3.54
CA TYR A 336 18.75 11.36 -3.98
C TYR A 336 20.21 10.90 -3.96
N ASP A 337 20.70 10.50 -2.79
CA ASP A 337 22.07 10.05 -2.53
C ASP A 337 22.57 8.95 -3.49
N ASN A 338 21.74 7.96 -3.81
CA ASN A 338 22.11 6.89 -4.75
C ASN A 338 22.33 7.41 -6.18
N ALA A 339 21.55 8.41 -6.63
CA ALA A 339 21.75 9.02 -7.95
C ALA A 339 23.08 9.78 -8.00
N TRP A 340 23.42 10.51 -6.94
CA TRP A 340 24.73 11.16 -6.80
C TRP A 340 25.88 10.14 -6.81
N ASN A 341 25.77 9.05 -6.06
CA ASN A 341 26.78 7.99 -6.04
C ASN A 341 26.99 7.34 -7.42
N ASN A 342 25.90 7.02 -8.14
CA ASN A 342 26.00 6.37 -9.44
C ASN A 342 26.50 7.33 -10.53
N LEU A 343 26.15 8.61 -10.46
CA LEU A 343 26.75 9.64 -11.30
C LEU A 343 28.25 9.78 -11.04
N GLY A 344 28.68 9.75 -9.77
CA GLY A 344 30.10 9.72 -9.42
C GLY A 344 30.83 8.50 -9.97
N THR A 345 30.17 7.34 -9.96
CA THR A 345 30.70 6.09 -10.56
C THR A 345 30.88 6.21 -12.06
N LEU A 346 29.89 6.77 -12.76
CA LEU A 346 29.97 7.06 -14.18
C LEU A 346 31.09 8.06 -14.50
N ASN A 347 31.17 9.18 -13.78
CA ASN A 347 32.21 10.19 -13.97
C ASN A 347 33.62 9.64 -13.73
N LEU A 348 33.78 8.77 -12.73
CA LEU A 348 35.05 8.09 -12.49
C LEU A 348 35.44 7.17 -13.65
N ALA A 349 34.47 6.45 -14.24
CA ALA A 349 34.69 5.61 -15.40
C ALA A 349 35.07 6.42 -16.66
N LEU A 350 34.53 7.65 -16.78
CA LEU A 350 34.85 8.60 -17.84
C LEU A 350 36.17 9.39 -17.59
N GLY A 351 36.86 9.14 -16.48
CA GLY A 351 38.09 9.85 -16.10
C GLY A 351 37.87 11.27 -15.54
N ARG A 352 36.61 11.68 -15.31
CA ARG A 352 36.23 12.97 -14.72
C ARG A 352 36.35 12.91 -13.19
N ASN A 353 37.59 12.84 -12.74
CA ASN A 353 37.95 12.54 -11.35
C ASN A 353 37.40 13.56 -10.34
N ASP A 354 37.52 14.86 -10.62
CA ASP A 354 37.08 15.91 -9.68
C ASP A 354 35.55 15.94 -9.53
N GLU A 355 34.83 15.78 -10.64
CA GLU A 355 33.37 15.63 -10.64
C GLU A 355 32.96 14.41 -9.84
N ALA A 356 33.60 13.26 -10.08
CA ALA A 356 33.32 12.03 -9.35
C ALA A 356 33.48 12.20 -7.82
N LEU A 357 34.60 12.78 -7.36
CA LEU A 357 34.82 13.03 -5.94
C LEU A 357 33.77 13.99 -5.35
N SER A 358 33.37 15.02 -6.10
CA SER A 358 32.30 15.95 -5.71
C SER A 358 30.95 15.24 -5.57
N ASN A 359 30.60 14.39 -6.54
CA ASN A 359 29.37 13.59 -6.51
C ASN A 359 29.35 12.61 -5.33
N TYR A 360 30.44 11.89 -5.08
CA TYR A 360 30.53 10.97 -3.93
C TYR A 360 30.45 11.70 -2.61
N LYS A 361 31.16 12.83 -2.47
CA LYS A 361 31.08 13.69 -1.28
C LYS A 361 29.63 14.08 -1.02
N LYS A 362 28.93 14.57 -2.04
CA LYS A 362 27.52 14.95 -1.92
C LYS A 362 26.63 13.78 -1.50
N ALA A 363 26.81 12.59 -2.08
CA ALA A 363 26.08 11.38 -1.69
C ALA A 363 26.28 11.04 -0.21
N THR A 364 27.52 11.10 0.28
CA THR A 364 27.86 10.81 1.69
C THR A 364 27.39 11.87 2.68
N GLU A 365 27.31 13.14 2.26
CA GLU A 365 26.74 14.23 3.08
C GLU A 365 25.22 14.10 3.21
N LEU A 366 24.53 13.72 2.13
CA LEU A 366 23.08 13.50 2.13
C LEU A 366 22.70 12.28 2.95
N ASN A 367 23.48 11.20 2.86
CA ASN A 367 23.26 9.98 3.62
C ASN A 367 24.57 9.42 4.18
N PRO A 368 24.95 9.80 5.41
CA PRO A 368 26.15 9.30 6.08
C PRO A 368 26.18 7.78 6.29
N LYS A 369 25.03 7.10 6.21
CA LYS A 369 24.90 5.63 6.34
C LYS A 369 24.94 4.91 4.99
N ASN A 370 25.08 5.61 3.86
CA ASN A 370 25.21 4.97 2.56
C ASN A 370 26.59 4.30 2.41
N LYS A 371 26.66 3.01 2.75
CA LYS A 371 27.89 2.21 2.66
C LYS A 371 28.49 2.21 1.26
N SER A 372 27.64 2.09 0.22
CA SER A 372 28.09 2.01 -1.18
C SER A 372 28.74 3.32 -1.63
N ALA A 373 28.18 4.47 -1.23
CA ALA A 373 28.77 5.78 -1.51
C ALA A 373 30.15 5.92 -0.86
N TRP A 374 30.30 5.60 0.42
CA TRP A 374 31.61 5.64 1.10
C TRP A 374 32.62 4.67 0.47
N TYR A 375 32.18 3.47 0.09
CA TYR A 375 33.04 2.48 -0.55
C TYR A 375 33.54 2.97 -1.91
N ASN A 376 32.65 3.46 -2.76
CA ASN A 376 33.00 3.99 -4.08
C ASN A 376 33.90 5.23 -3.96
N PHE A 377 33.64 6.09 -2.97
CA PHE A 377 34.48 7.24 -2.68
C PHE A 377 35.90 6.83 -2.28
N ALA A 378 36.01 5.82 -1.40
CA ALA A 378 37.29 5.26 -0.98
C ALA A 378 38.08 4.68 -2.16
N ILE A 379 37.40 3.94 -3.05
CA ILE A 379 38.00 3.38 -4.27
C ILE A 379 38.45 4.48 -5.24
N ALA A 380 37.68 5.56 -5.37
CA ALA A 380 38.06 6.71 -6.19
C ALA A 380 39.36 7.34 -5.68
N TYR A 381 39.46 7.61 -4.37
CA TYR A 381 40.70 8.10 -3.75
C TYR A 381 41.87 7.12 -3.92
N PHE A 382 41.62 5.82 -3.75
CA PHE A 382 42.64 4.79 -3.95
C PHE A 382 43.21 4.81 -5.38
N LYS A 383 42.34 4.87 -6.40
CA LYS A 383 42.75 4.95 -7.81
C LYS A 383 43.57 6.21 -8.13
N MET A 384 43.36 7.28 -7.37
CA MET A 384 44.10 8.56 -7.50
C MET A 384 45.35 8.62 -6.61
N ASN A 385 45.75 7.51 -5.97
CA ASN A 385 46.86 7.43 -5.01
C ASN A 385 46.70 8.32 -3.76
N LYS A 386 45.49 8.79 -3.45
CA LYS A 386 45.14 9.56 -2.25
C LYS A 386 44.82 8.61 -1.09
N TYR A 387 45.86 7.95 -0.59
CA TYR A 387 45.73 6.81 0.31
C TYR A 387 45.14 7.16 1.67
N ASN A 388 45.47 8.32 2.25
CA ASN A 388 44.98 8.68 3.58
C ASN A 388 43.48 8.98 3.57
N GLU A 389 43.01 9.70 2.55
CA GLU A 389 41.59 10.01 2.33
C GLU A 389 40.78 8.73 2.03
N SER A 390 41.38 7.81 1.28
CA SER A 390 40.79 6.48 1.04
C SER A 390 40.60 5.69 2.35
N LEU A 391 41.60 5.69 3.25
CA LEU A 391 41.50 5.04 4.56
C LEU A 391 40.36 5.61 5.41
N VAL A 392 40.23 6.95 5.46
CA VAL A 392 39.14 7.61 6.20
C VAL A 392 37.76 7.14 5.70
N CYS A 393 37.60 7.03 4.38
CA CYS A 393 36.35 6.54 3.79
C CYS A 393 36.12 5.05 4.09
N PHE A 394 37.15 4.20 4.06
CA PHE A 394 37.00 2.79 4.44
C PHE A 394 36.72 2.59 5.93
N ASP A 395 37.25 3.45 6.81
CA ASP A 395 36.91 3.42 8.23
C ASP A 395 35.42 3.75 8.42
N LYS A 396 34.84 4.66 7.63
CA LYS A 396 33.38 4.89 7.59
C LYS A 396 32.59 3.68 7.08
N VAL A 397 33.07 2.98 6.04
CA VAL A 397 32.44 1.72 5.60
C VAL A 397 32.41 0.70 6.74
N ILE A 398 33.51 0.55 7.46
CA ILE A 398 33.66 -0.41 8.56
C ILE A 398 32.84 0.02 9.79
N GLU A 399 32.66 1.33 10.03
CA GLU A 399 31.76 1.87 11.06
C GLU A 399 30.30 1.48 10.77
N ILE A 400 29.89 1.57 9.49
CA ILE A 400 28.53 1.21 9.05
C ILE A 400 28.33 -0.31 9.05
N LYS A 401 29.33 -1.07 8.59
CA LYS A 401 29.31 -2.54 8.50
C LYS A 401 30.63 -3.12 8.99
N HIS A 402 30.66 -3.56 10.25
CA HIS A 402 31.85 -4.06 10.92
C HIS A 402 32.45 -5.34 10.33
N ASP A 403 31.70 -6.09 9.52
CA ASP A 403 32.09 -7.34 8.88
C ASP A 403 32.33 -7.19 7.36
N ASP A 404 32.64 -5.98 6.87
CA ASP A 404 32.96 -5.76 5.46
C ASP A 404 34.39 -6.22 5.11
N ALA A 405 34.52 -7.48 4.69
CA ALA A 405 35.80 -8.08 4.33
C ALA A 405 36.52 -7.33 3.19
N GLY A 406 35.77 -6.77 2.23
CA GLY A 406 36.34 -6.03 1.10
C GLY A 406 37.00 -4.74 1.54
N ALA A 407 36.37 -3.99 2.46
CA ALA A 407 36.95 -2.78 3.03
C ALA A 407 38.26 -3.09 3.78
N TYR A 408 38.28 -4.14 4.61
CA TYR A 408 39.51 -4.58 5.31
C TYR A 408 40.62 -4.99 4.33
N TYR A 409 40.27 -5.68 3.24
CA TYR A 409 41.24 -6.12 2.24
C TYR A 409 41.92 -4.94 1.54
N VAL A 410 41.13 -3.96 1.06
CA VAL A 410 41.70 -2.77 0.42
C VAL A 410 42.49 -1.93 1.42
N ARG A 411 42.03 -1.84 2.68
CA ARG A 411 42.78 -1.20 3.75
C ARG A 411 44.15 -1.85 3.99
N ALA A 412 44.23 -3.18 3.93
CA ALA A 412 45.50 -3.89 4.00
C ALA A 412 46.43 -3.56 2.81
N CYS A 413 45.87 -3.49 1.60
CA CYS A 413 46.60 -3.07 0.40
C CYS A 413 47.18 -1.65 0.57
N ILE A 414 46.38 -0.72 1.08
CA ILE A 414 46.83 0.66 1.32
C ILE A 414 47.94 0.71 2.37
N TYR A 415 47.79 0.04 3.51
CA TYR A 415 48.85 0.01 4.53
C TYR A 415 50.12 -0.69 4.05
N SER A 416 49.99 -1.72 3.22
CA SER A 416 51.12 -2.37 2.57
C SER A 416 51.88 -1.39 1.67
N LEU A 417 51.17 -0.61 0.84
CA LEU A 417 51.77 0.43 0.00
C LEU A 417 52.47 1.52 0.82
N GLN A 418 51.91 1.88 1.97
CA GLN A 418 52.52 2.81 2.94
C GLN A 418 53.65 2.18 3.77
N LYS A 419 54.01 0.92 3.52
CA LYS A 419 55.01 0.13 4.27
C LYS A 419 54.68 -0.02 5.76
N ASN A 420 53.43 0.18 6.17
CA ASN A 420 52.96 -0.06 7.54
C ASN A 420 52.56 -1.54 7.71
N LYS A 421 53.59 -2.39 7.83
CA LYS A 421 53.43 -3.87 7.84
C LYS A 421 52.47 -4.36 8.91
N VAL A 422 52.54 -3.79 10.11
CA VAL A 422 51.70 -4.22 11.26
C VAL A 422 50.22 -4.00 10.95
N LYS A 423 49.83 -2.78 10.56
CA LYS A 423 48.43 -2.47 10.25
C LYS A 423 47.93 -3.21 9.01
N ALA A 424 48.81 -3.43 8.03
CA ALA A 424 48.50 -4.19 6.83
C ALA A 424 48.16 -5.65 7.16
N LEU A 425 49.01 -6.33 7.93
CA LEU A 425 48.80 -7.72 8.34
C LEU A 425 47.54 -7.89 9.19
N VAL A 426 47.28 -6.97 10.14
CA VAL A 426 46.06 -6.99 10.97
C VAL A 426 44.79 -6.82 10.13
N SER A 427 44.80 -5.88 9.18
CA SER A 427 43.66 -5.67 8.30
C SER A 427 43.45 -6.85 7.35
N LEU A 428 44.54 -7.43 6.83
CA LEU A 428 44.48 -8.61 5.96
C LEU A 428 43.93 -9.82 6.71
N GLU A 429 44.42 -10.10 7.91
CA GLU A 429 43.93 -11.18 8.76
C GLU A 429 42.42 -11.09 8.98
N LYS A 430 41.92 -9.88 9.28
CA LYS A 430 40.49 -9.65 9.46
C LYS A 430 39.71 -9.91 8.17
N ALA A 431 40.20 -9.43 7.02
CA ALA A 431 39.58 -9.69 5.72
C ALA A 431 39.51 -11.19 5.39
N LEU A 432 40.59 -11.93 5.62
CA LEU A 432 40.67 -13.37 5.33
C LEU A 432 39.83 -14.20 6.30
N THR A 433 39.68 -13.76 7.55
CA THR A 433 38.79 -14.39 8.53
C THR A 433 37.33 -14.26 8.10
N LEU A 434 36.93 -13.08 7.62
CA LEU A 434 35.56 -12.81 7.17
C LEU A 434 35.26 -13.43 5.80
N ALA A 435 36.25 -13.48 4.91
CA ALA A 435 36.12 -13.96 3.54
C ALA A 435 37.39 -14.71 3.11
N PRO A 436 37.49 -16.02 3.41
CA PRO A 436 38.66 -16.84 3.09
C PRO A 436 39.02 -16.88 1.60
N GLN A 437 38.06 -16.64 0.70
CA GLN A 437 38.29 -16.58 -0.75
C GLN A 437 39.31 -15.50 -1.16
N TYR A 438 39.53 -14.48 -0.32
CA TYR A 438 40.56 -13.47 -0.59
C TYR A 438 41.99 -14.02 -0.47
N LYS A 439 42.21 -15.22 0.09
CA LYS A 439 43.55 -15.84 0.18
C LYS A 439 44.19 -15.99 -1.21
N GLU A 440 43.45 -16.53 -2.18
CA GLU A 440 43.98 -16.72 -3.54
C GLU A 440 44.32 -15.39 -4.22
N ARG A 441 43.47 -14.37 -4.00
CA ARG A 441 43.77 -13.02 -4.48
C ARG A 441 45.02 -12.45 -3.83
N ALA A 442 45.16 -12.58 -2.51
CA ALA A 442 46.31 -12.06 -1.76
C ALA A 442 47.65 -12.66 -2.25
N LYS A 443 47.65 -13.93 -2.68
CA LYS A 443 48.83 -14.59 -3.26
C LYS A 443 49.35 -13.92 -4.53
N THR A 444 48.55 -13.14 -5.25
CA THR A 444 48.98 -12.52 -6.52
C THR A 444 48.82 -11.01 -6.54
N ASP A 445 48.16 -10.42 -5.53
CA ASP A 445 47.88 -8.99 -5.48
C ASP A 445 49.17 -8.18 -5.29
N LYS A 446 49.52 -7.40 -6.31
CA LYS A 446 50.73 -6.55 -6.33
C LYS A 446 50.76 -5.53 -5.20
N TYR A 447 49.60 -5.13 -4.67
CA TYR A 447 49.53 -4.13 -3.60
C TYR A 447 49.99 -4.69 -2.25
N LEU A 448 50.08 -6.02 -2.10
CA LEU A 448 50.52 -6.70 -0.88
C LEU A 448 52.01 -7.12 -0.90
N GLU A 449 52.75 -6.73 -1.93
CA GLU A 449 54.15 -7.16 -2.11
C GLU A 449 55.05 -6.82 -0.92
N ASN A 450 54.86 -5.64 -0.32
CA ASN A 450 55.67 -5.16 0.81
C ASN A 450 55.52 -5.98 2.10
N ILE A 451 54.50 -6.84 2.18
CA ILE A 451 54.24 -7.71 3.34
C ILE A 451 54.32 -9.21 3.01
N ARG A 452 54.52 -9.59 1.73
CA ARG A 452 54.46 -10.98 1.25
C ARG A 452 55.49 -11.90 1.92
N ASN A 453 56.67 -11.35 2.21
CA ASN A 453 57.76 -12.10 2.84
C ASN A 453 57.63 -12.22 4.37
N GLU A 454 56.68 -11.52 4.99
CA GLU A 454 56.46 -11.58 6.43
C GLU A 454 55.98 -12.96 6.86
N GLY A 455 56.55 -13.50 7.94
CA GLY A 455 56.18 -14.84 8.43
C GLY A 455 54.69 -14.96 8.74
N LYS A 456 54.07 -13.90 9.29
CA LYS A 456 52.62 -13.87 9.54
C LYS A 456 51.82 -13.93 8.23
N PHE A 457 52.27 -13.25 7.16
CA PHE A 457 51.59 -13.32 5.85
C PHE A 457 51.58 -14.75 5.31
N LYS A 458 52.74 -15.42 5.30
CA LYS A 458 52.87 -16.80 4.81
C LYS A 458 51.93 -17.76 5.56
N LYS A 459 51.88 -17.65 6.89
CA LYS A 459 50.97 -18.45 7.74
C LYS A 459 49.49 -18.24 7.46
N MET A 460 49.08 -17.04 7.03
CA MET A 460 47.66 -16.71 6.81
C MET A 460 47.18 -17.05 5.40
N VAL A 461 48.09 -17.00 4.42
CA VAL A 461 47.76 -16.99 2.98
C VAL A 461 48.29 -18.24 2.25
N VAL A 462 49.41 -18.80 2.68
CA VAL A 462 50.13 -19.89 1.97
C VAL A 462 49.97 -21.22 2.68
N GLU A 463 50.11 -21.23 4.02
CA GLU A 463 49.76 -22.35 4.91
C GLU A 463 48.25 -22.34 5.20
#